data_AF-A0A932QI94-F1
#
_entry.id   AF-A0A932QI94-F1
#
_cell.length_a   1.000
_cell.length_b   1.000
_cell.length_c   1.000
_cell.angle_alpha   90.00
_cell.angle_beta   90.00
_cell.angle_gamma   90.00
#
_symmetry.space_group_name_H-M   'P 1'
#
loop_
_entity.id
_entity.type
_entity.pdbx_description
1 polymer ?
#
loop_
_entity_poly.entity_id
_entity_poly.type
_entity_poly.pdbx_seq_one_letter_code
_entity_poly.pdbx_strand_id
1 'polypeptide(L)'
;MTQPGFRFSLQRLLAMRLRAEREASIELATAHNAEDAARENAAALEARRAVARDAAQPQPGTATSVADLRRAAFLVEQLDGTLSGAREAVAAAERNVQDHQWRLGERVRDRRVLDRLRERQLETWKTADARAEREVMDGIARTRFMDKETPVSQRSDEQ
;
A
#
# COMPACT_ATOMS: atom_id res chain seq x y z
N MET A 1 -4.91 3.88 -41.02
CA MET A 1 -5.66 2.82 -40.30
C MET A 1 -5.12 2.75 -38.89
N THR A 2 -5.89 3.14 -37.89
CA THR A 2 -5.45 3.13 -36.49
C THR A 2 -5.66 1.71 -35.97
N GLN A 3 -4.59 0.96 -35.69
CA GLN A 3 -4.72 -0.36 -35.07
C GLN A 3 -5.44 -0.23 -33.71
N PRO A 4 -6.39 -1.11 -33.38
CA PRO A 4 -7.06 -1.07 -32.09
C PRO A 4 -6.08 -1.48 -31.00
N GLY A 5 -5.65 -0.51 -30.18
CA GLY A 5 -4.78 -0.77 -29.04
C GLY A 5 -5.42 -1.67 -27.97
N PHE A 6 -4.58 -2.34 -27.18
CA PHE A 6 -5.00 -3.22 -26.08
C PHE A 6 -5.96 -2.51 -25.10
N ARG A 7 -7.07 -3.20 -24.75
CA ARG A 7 -8.01 -2.75 -23.72
C ARG A 7 -8.23 -3.85 -22.70
N PHE A 8 -7.95 -3.54 -21.44
CA PHE A 8 -8.20 -4.46 -20.34
C PHE A 8 -9.63 -4.28 -19.81
N SER A 9 -10.45 -5.34 -19.86
CA SER A 9 -11.86 -5.29 -19.47
C SER A 9 -12.09 -4.90 -18.00
N LEU A 10 -11.13 -5.21 -17.12
CA LEU A 10 -11.19 -4.91 -15.70
C LEU A 10 -10.40 -3.66 -15.31
N GLN A 11 -10.09 -2.77 -16.27
CA GLN A 11 -9.29 -1.57 -16.01
C GLN A 11 -9.90 -0.66 -14.92
N ARG A 12 -11.23 -0.52 -14.92
CA ARG A 12 -11.94 0.25 -13.88
C ARG A 12 -11.79 -0.37 -12.50
N LEU A 13 -11.93 -1.70 -12.40
CA LEU A 13 -11.77 -2.42 -11.14
C LEU A 13 -10.34 -2.30 -10.62
N LEU A 14 -9.34 -2.44 -11.50
CA LEU A 14 -7.93 -2.26 -11.14
C LEU A 14 -7.67 -0.85 -10.58
N ALA A 15 -8.20 0.19 -11.23
CA ALA A 15 -8.09 1.56 -10.74
C ALA A 15 -8.74 1.76 -9.36
N MET A 16 -9.90 1.13 -9.12
CA MET A 16 -10.54 1.15 -7.80
C MET A 16 -9.70 0.44 -6.73
N ARG A 17 -9.07 -0.70 -7.06
CA ARG A 17 -8.20 -1.43 -6.12
C ARG A 17 -6.93 -0.65 -5.81
N LEU A 18 -6.33 0.02 -6.81
CA LEU A 18 -5.19 0.90 -6.61
C LEU A 18 -5.53 2.08 -5.69
N ARG A 19 -6.73 2.65 -5.83
CA ARG A 19 -7.21 3.70 -4.93
C ARG A 19 -7.40 3.18 -3.50
N ALA A 20 -8.02 2.02 -3.33
CA ALA A 20 -8.21 1.40 -2.03
C ALA A 20 -6.88 1.06 -1.32
N GLU A 21 -5.85 0.62 -2.07
CA GLU A 21 -4.50 0.42 -1.53
C GLU A 21 -3.88 1.74 -1.03
N ARG A 22 -4.03 2.83 -1.79
CA ARG A 22 -3.55 4.14 -1.38
C ARG A 22 -4.28 4.63 -0.12
N GLU A 23 -5.60 4.52 -0.08
CA GLU A 23 -6.40 4.88 1.10
C GLU A 23 -5.96 4.08 2.32
N ALA A 24 -5.80 2.76 2.20
CA ALA A 24 -5.29 1.91 3.29
C ALA A 24 -3.86 2.28 3.74
N SER A 25 -2.99 2.72 2.82
CA SER A 25 -1.64 3.19 3.16
C SER A 25 -1.65 4.50 3.96
N ILE A 26 -2.58 5.40 3.63
CA ILE A 26 -2.78 6.66 4.36
C ILE A 26 -3.33 6.35 5.76
N GLU A 27 -4.31 5.47 5.86
CA GLU A 27 -4.87 5.03 7.14
C GLU A 27 -3.78 4.41 8.04
N LEU A 28 -2.92 3.55 7.49
CA LEU A 28 -1.80 2.98 8.24
C LEU A 28 -0.82 4.07 8.75
N ALA A 29 -0.50 5.06 7.92
CA ALA A 29 0.33 6.19 8.34
C ALA A 29 -0.33 6.98 9.48
N THR A 30 -1.65 7.22 9.41
CA THR A 30 -2.37 7.88 10.51
C THR A 30 -2.38 7.05 11.79
N ALA A 31 -2.48 5.73 11.69
CA ALA A 31 -2.43 4.83 12.83
C ALA A 31 -1.04 4.83 13.50
N HIS A 32 0.05 4.85 12.72
CA HIS A 32 1.41 4.99 13.25
C HIS A 32 1.60 6.32 13.98
N ASN A 33 1.14 7.43 13.40
CA ASN A 33 1.23 8.73 14.08
C ASN A 33 0.47 8.73 15.43
N ALA A 34 -0.66 8.03 15.51
CA ALA A 34 -1.41 7.89 16.75
C ALA A 34 -0.71 6.98 17.78
N GLU A 35 -0.07 5.90 17.32
CA GLU A 35 0.79 5.03 18.15
C GLU A 35 1.97 5.80 18.74
N ASP A 36 2.67 6.58 17.91
CA ASP A 36 3.81 7.40 18.34
C ASP A 36 3.36 8.46 19.35
N ALA A 37 2.27 9.18 19.09
CA ALA A 37 1.72 10.15 20.03
C ALA A 37 1.31 9.51 21.38
N ALA A 38 0.75 8.31 21.35
CA ALA A 38 0.40 7.58 22.57
C ALA A 38 1.66 7.18 23.36
N ARG A 39 2.72 6.73 22.67
CA ARG A 39 4.01 6.38 23.29
C ARG A 39 4.70 7.59 23.89
N GLU A 40 4.73 8.71 23.18
CA GLU A 40 5.29 9.96 23.68
C GLU A 40 4.57 10.43 24.94
N ASN A 41 3.23 10.37 24.95
CA ASN A 41 2.45 10.72 26.13
C ASN A 41 2.75 9.79 27.32
N ALA A 42 2.80 8.48 27.11
CA ALA A 42 3.16 7.52 28.14
C ALA A 42 4.57 7.78 28.69
N ALA A 43 5.55 8.03 27.81
CA ALA A 43 6.92 8.36 28.21
C ALA A 43 7.01 9.67 29.00
N ALA A 44 6.25 10.69 28.61
CA ALA A 44 6.19 11.96 29.34
C ALA A 44 5.59 11.79 30.75
N LEU A 45 4.55 10.95 30.90
CA LEU A 45 3.98 10.61 32.20
C LEU A 45 4.97 9.81 33.07
N GLU A 46 5.67 8.85 32.48
CA GLU A 46 6.70 8.04 33.15
C GLU A 46 7.86 8.92 33.67
N ALA A 47 8.30 9.90 32.86
CA ALA A 47 9.31 10.88 33.26
C ALA A 47 8.83 11.77 34.42
N ARG A 48 7.61 12.31 34.34
CA ARG A 48 7.01 13.10 35.43
C ARG A 48 6.89 12.29 36.72
N ARG A 49 6.51 11.02 36.61
CA ARG A 49 6.41 10.10 37.74
C ARG A 49 7.78 9.84 38.37
N ALA A 50 8.83 9.66 37.57
CA ALA A 50 10.19 9.49 38.08
C ALA A 50 10.63 10.70 38.91
N VAL A 51 10.38 11.92 38.42
CA VAL A 51 10.67 13.16 39.15
C VAL A 51 9.84 13.26 40.44
N ALA A 52 8.54 12.94 40.39
CA ALA A 52 7.68 12.97 41.58
C ALA A 52 8.11 11.95 42.65
N ARG A 53 8.60 10.77 42.23
CA ARG A 53 9.15 9.76 43.13
C ARG A 53 10.43 10.22 43.80
N ASP A 54 11.34 10.85 43.05
CA ASP A 54 12.58 11.40 43.60
C ASP A 54 12.28 12.46 44.65
N ALA A 55 11.31 13.35 44.37
CA ALA A 55 10.83 14.34 45.33
C ALA A 55 10.11 13.75 46.56
N ALA A 56 9.60 12.52 46.47
CA ALA A 56 8.98 11.80 47.58
C ALA A 56 10.00 11.09 48.48
N GLN A 57 11.29 11.10 48.13
CA GLN A 57 12.36 10.56 48.97
C GLN A 57 12.99 11.65 49.83
N PRO A 58 13.15 11.43 51.15
CA PRO A 58 13.85 12.38 52.00
C PRO A 58 15.34 12.45 51.60
N GLN A 59 15.82 13.65 51.25
CA GLN A 59 17.22 13.83 50.89
C GLN A 59 18.10 14.00 52.15
N PRO A 60 19.22 13.27 52.26
CA PRO A 60 20.11 13.38 53.40
C PRO A 60 20.61 14.82 53.58
N GLY A 61 20.49 15.36 54.79
CA GLY A 61 20.97 16.71 55.10
C GLY A 61 20.01 17.86 54.73
N THR A 62 18.81 17.57 54.24
CA THR A 62 17.78 18.59 53.96
C THR A 62 16.59 18.48 54.91
N ALA A 63 16.04 19.61 55.33
CA ALA A 63 14.82 19.67 56.13
C ALA A 63 13.58 19.59 55.20
N THR A 64 13.26 18.40 54.69
CA THR A 64 12.01 18.19 53.93
C THR A 64 10.83 18.10 54.89
N SER A 65 9.75 18.86 54.64
CA SER A 65 8.57 18.80 55.50
C SER A 65 7.75 17.53 55.24
N VAL A 66 7.08 17.02 56.28
CA VAL A 66 6.15 15.88 56.14
C VAL A 66 5.02 16.19 55.16
N ALA A 67 4.61 17.46 55.06
CA ALA A 67 3.58 17.90 54.13
C ALA A 67 4.03 17.77 52.66
N ASP A 68 5.29 18.10 52.37
CA ASP A 68 5.87 17.98 51.02
C ASP A 68 5.98 16.51 50.60
N LEU A 69 6.43 15.63 51.50
CA LEU A 69 6.49 14.19 51.26
C LEU A 69 5.11 13.60 50.97
N ARG A 70 4.09 13.98 51.74
CA ARG A 70 2.70 13.53 51.50
C ARG A 70 2.16 14.03 50.16
N ARG A 71 2.45 15.27 49.79
CA ARG A 71 2.04 15.84 48.49
C ARG A 71 2.70 15.10 47.32
N ALA A 72 4.00 14.82 47.42
CA ALA A 72 4.74 14.07 46.40
C ALA A 72 4.21 12.63 46.27
N ALA A 73 3.96 11.95 47.39
CA ALA A 73 3.38 10.61 47.40
C ALA A 73 1.99 10.55 46.74
N PHE A 74 1.11 11.52 47.06
CA PHE A 74 -0.20 11.62 46.42
C PHE A 74 -0.09 11.87 44.91
N LEU A 75 0.84 12.73 44.47
CA LEU A 75 1.10 12.97 43.06
C LEU A 75 1.57 11.70 42.34
N VAL A 76 2.44 10.90 42.96
CA VAL A 76 2.89 9.61 42.40
C VAL A 76 1.70 8.67 42.21
N GLU A 77 0.79 8.55 43.18
CA GLU A 77 -0.39 7.70 43.07
C GLU A 77 -1.33 8.13 41.93
N GLN A 78 -1.56 9.44 41.78
CA GLN A 78 -2.33 9.98 40.66
C GLN A 78 -1.66 9.69 39.30
N LEU A 79 -0.33 9.85 39.24
CA LEU A 79 0.44 9.55 38.03
C LEU A 79 0.41 8.05 37.70
N ASP A 80 0.39 7.16 38.69
CA ASP A 80 0.27 5.71 38.48
C ASP A 80 -1.06 5.35 37.82
N GLY A 81 -2.17 5.93 38.29
CA GLY A 81 -3.48 5.73 37.68
C GLY A 81 -3.54 6.20 36.22
N THR A 82 -3.03 7.41 35.96
CA THR A 82 -2.99 7.97 34.59
C THR A 82 -2.04 7.22 33.66
N LEU A 83 -0.91 6.73 34.17
CA LEU A 83 0.04 5.93 33.40
C LEU A 83 -0.54 4.57 33.00
N SER A 84 -1.37 3.95 33.85
CA SER A 84 -2.11 2.74 33.48
C SER A 84 -2.98 2.98 32.24
N GLY A 85 -3.79 4.05 32.26
CA GLY A 85 -4.62 4.41 31.11
C GLY A 85 -3.80 4.75 29.86
N ALA A 86 -2.66 5.43 30.02
CA ALA A 86 -1.77 5.74 28.90
C ALA A 86 -1.16 4.47 28.28
N ARG A 87 -0.79 3.47 29.09
CA ARG A 87 -0.29 2.16 28.61
C ARG A 87 -1.36 1.38 27.87
N GLU A 88 -2.60 1.40 28.36
CA GLU A 88 -3.74 0.81 27.65
C GLU A 88 -3.98 1.49 26.30
N ALA A 89 -3.84 2.82 26.23
CA ALA A 89 -3.95 3.58 24.99
C ALA A 89 -2.84 3.21 23.99
N VAL A 90 -1.59 3.05 24.44
CA VAL A 90 -0.48 2.54 23.60
C VAL A 90 -0.82 1.17 23.05
N ALA A 91 -1.23 0.23 23.91
CA ALA A 91 -1.57 -1.13 23.48
C ALA A 91 -2.77 -1.14 22.50
N ALA A 92 -3.73 -0.23 22.66
CA ALA A 92 -4.83 -0.08 21.72
C ALA A 92 -4.37 0.48 20.37
N ALA A 93 -3.48 1.47 20.37
CA ALA A 93 -2.91 2.04 19.15
C ALA A 93 -2.06 1.01 18.39
N GLU A 94 -1.25 0.21 19.08
CA GLU A 94 -0.47 -0.88 18.49
C GLU A 94 -1.36 -1.93 17.82
N ARG A 95 -2.47 -2.32 18.49
CA ARG A 95 -3.47 -3.22 17.87
C ARG A 95 -4.10 -2.60 16.63
N ASN A 96 -4.38 -1.31 16.64
CA ASN A 96 -4.94 -0.61 15.50
C ASN A 96 -3.96 -0.58 14.31
N VAL A 97 -2.68 -0.30 14.57
CA VAL A 97 -1.62 -0.38 13.56
C VAL A 97 -1.57 -1.78 12.95
N GLN A 98 -1.60 -2.83 13.78
CA GLN A 98 -1.58 -4.22 13.31
C GLN A 98 -2.77 -4.55 12.39
N ASP A 99 -3.98 -4.07 12.72
CA ASP A 99 -5.16 -4.24 11.87
C ASP A 99 -5.00 -3.51 10.53
N HIS A 100 -4.54 -2.25 10.54
CA HIS A 100 -4.29 -1.50 9.30
C HIS A 100 -3.19 -2.14 8.43
N GLN A 101 -2.14 -2.70 9.03
CA GLN A 101 -1.12 -3.46 8.30
C GLN A 101 -1.71 -4.70 7.61
N TRP A 102 -2.55 -5.46 8.33
CA TRP A 102 -3.22 -6.62 7.76
C TRP A 102 -4.14 -6.22 6.60
N ARG A 103 -4.96 -5.18 6.78
CA ARG A 103 -5.85 -4.65 5.74
C ARG A 103 -5.09 -4.19 4.51
N LEU A 104 -3.98 -3.45 4.68
CA LEU A 104 -3.12 -3.05 3.57
C LEU A 104 -2.57 -4.26 2.81
N GLY A 105 -2.14 -5.30 3.55
CA GLY A 105 -1.70 -6.57 2.96
C GLY A 105 -2.76 -7.20 2.07
N GLU A 106 -4.02 -7.27 2.52
CA GLU A 106 -5.14 -7.76 1.71
C GLU A 106 -5.38 -6.89 0.46
N ARG A 107 -5.34 -5.56 0.59
CA ARG A 107 -5.52 -4.66 -0.57
C ARG A 107 -4.43 -4.84 -1.63
N VAL A 108 -3.17 -5.00 -1.19
CA VAL A 108 -2.04 -5.25 -2.08
C VAL A 108 -2.18 -6.60 -2.78
N ARG A 109 -2.60 -7.65 -2.06
CA ARG A 109 -2.87 -8.98 -2.66
C ARG A 109 -3.95 -8.89 -3.73
N ASP A 110 -5.08 -8.26 -3.42
CA ASP A 110 -6.20 -8.07 -4.35
C ASP A 110 -5.78 -7.34 -5.62
N ARG A 111 -5.01 -6.25 -5.50
CA ARG A 111 -4.50 -5.52 -6.67
C ARG A 111 -3.56 -6.39 -7.50
N ARG A 112 -2.60 -7.09 -6.85
CA ARG A 112 -1.60 -7.91 -7.55
C ARG A 112 -2.23 -9.01 -8.39
N VAL A 113 -3.37 -9.57 -7.97
CA VAL A 113 -4.12 -10.55 -8.77
C VAL A 113 -4.58 -9.93 -10.10
N LEU A 114 -5.16 -8.72 -10.06
CA LEU A 114 -5.61 -8.01 -11.25
C LEU A 114 -4.46 -7.55 -12.15
N ASP A 115 -3.35 -7.10 -11.56
CA ASP A 115 -2.16 -6.72 -12.32
C ASP A 115 -1.59 -7.91 -13.09
N ARG A 116 -1.46 -9.08 -12.46
CA ARG A 116 -1.00 -10.30 -13.13
C ARG A 116 -1.96 -10.73 -14.24
N LEU A 117 -3.27 -10.59 -14.02
CA LEU A 117 -4.27 -10.91 -15.04
C LEU A 117 -4.16 -9.96 -16.24
N ARG A 118 -3.98 -8.66 -15.99
CA ARG A 118 -3.77 -7.66 -17.03
C ARG A 118 -2.52 -7.98 -17.84
N GLU A 119 -1.41 -8.29 -17.18
CA GLU A 119 -0.15 -8.62 -17.85
C GLU A 119 -0.29 -9.84 -18.75
N ARG A 120 -0.94 -10.90 -18.26
CA ARG A 120 -1.20 -12.10 -19.05
C ARG A 120 -2.09 -11.82 -20.27
N GLN A 121 -3.11 -10.99 -20.12
CA GLN A 121 -3.98 -10.60 -21.23
C GLN A 121 -3.23 -9.73 -22.25
N LEU A 122 -2.36 -8.84 -21.79
CA LEU A 122 -1.53 -8.01 -22.64
C LEU A 122 -0.59 -8.87 -23.49
N GLU A 123 0.09 -9.85 -22.89
CA GLU A 123 0.96 -10.78 -23.63
C GLU A 123 0.17 -11.63 -24.64
N THR A 124 -1.03 -12.10 -24.26
CA THR A 124 -1.91 -12.82 -25.18
C THR A 124 -2.34 -11.93 -26.37
N TRP A 125 -2.63 -10.66 -26.11
CA TRP A 125 -2.97 -9.71 -27.16
C TRP A 125 -1.78 -9.43 -28.09
N LYS A 126 -0.58 -9.17 -27.55
CA LYS A 126 0.64 -8.95 -28.34
C LYS A 126 0.96 -10.13 -29.26
N THR A 127 0.85 -11.35 -28.74
CA THR A 127 1.11 -12.57 -29.53
C THR A 127 0.08 -12.78 -30.64
N ALA A 128 -1.19 -12.49 -30.38
CA ALA A 128 -2.25 -12.54 -31.39
C ALA A 128 -2.06 -11.46 -32.46
N ASP A 129 -1.72 -10.24 -32.06
CA ASP A 129 -1.49 -9.10 -32.95
C ASP A 129 -0.30 -9.36 -33.88
N ALA A 130 0.86 -9.79 -33.33
CA ALA A 130 2.02 -10.17 -34.13
C ALA A 130 1.76 -11.39 -35.05
N ARG A 131 0.81 -12.26 -34.72
CA ARG A 131 0.36 -13.33 -35.61
C ARG A 131 -0.50 -12.79 -36.75
N ALA A 132 -1.46 -11.92 -36.44
CA ALA A 132 -2.32 -11.29 -37.44
C ALA A 132 -1.50 -10.46 -38.44
N GLU A 133 -0.51 -9.70 -37.97
CA GLU A 133 0.40 -8.94 -38.83
C GLU A 133 1.18 -9.85 -39.80
N ARG A 134 1.69 -10.98 -39.31
CA ARG A 134 2.38 -11.98 -40.15
C ARG A 134 1.43 -12.58 -41.20
N GLU A 135 0.20 -12.94 -40.81
CA GLU A 135 -0.79 -13.48 -41.74
C GLU A 135 -1.16 -12.47 -42.85
N VAL A 136 -1.25 -11.18 -42.53
CA VAL A 136 -1.45 -10.12 -43.54
C VAL A 136 -0.25 -10.02 -44.49
N MET A 137 0.98 -10.03 -43.96
CA MET A 137 2.20 -9.95 -44.77
C MET A 137 2.37 -11.16 -45.70
N ASP A 138 2.11 -12.37 -45.19
CA ASP A 138 2.12 -13.60 -45.99
C ASP A 138 1.04 -13.57 -47.07
N GLY A 139 -0.15 -13.04 -46.76
CA GLY A 139 -1.21 -12.81 -47.74
C GLY A 139 -0.79 -11.89 -48.87
N ILE A 140 -0.15 -10.76 -48.55
CA ILE A 140 0.39 -9.81 -49.54
C ILE A 140 1.51 -10.44 -50.39
N ALA A 141 2.37 -11.25 -49.77
CA ALA A 141 3.43 -11.96 -50.50
C ALA A 141 2.85 -12.96 -51.50
N ARG A 142 1.79 -13.71 -51.11
CA ARG A 142 1.11 -14.68 -51.97
C ARG A 142 0.41 -14.02 -53.16
N THR A 143 -0.32 -12.92 -52.95
CA THR A 143 -0.94 -12.18 -54.06
C THR A 143 0.09 -11.63 -55.03
N ARG A 144 1.18 -11.02 -54.53
CA ARG A 144 2.28 -10.54 -55.39
C ARG A 144 2.98 -11.65 -56.16
N PHE A 145 3.09 -12.85 -55.58
CA PHE A 145 3.68 -13.99 -56.25
C PHE A 145 2.76 -14.55 -57.35
N MET A 146 1.46 -14.69 -57.07
CA MET A 146 0.46 -15.11 -58.07
C MET A 146 0.34 -14.11 -59.24
N ASP A 147 0.43 -12.81 -58.96
CA ASP A 147 0.44 -11.77 -59.99
C ASP A 147 1.69 -11.84 -60.89
N LYS A 148 2.82 -12.37 -60.38
CA LYS A 148 4.04 -12.62 -61.17
C LYS A 148 4.01 -13.93 -61.95
N GLU A 149 3.33 -14.96 -61.43
CA GLU A 149 3.16 -16.27 -62.08
C GLU A 149 2.01 -16.32 -63.10
N THR A 150 1.34 -15.20 -63.37
CA THR A 150 0.42 -15.09 -64.50
C THR A 150 1.18 -14.45 -65.68
N PRO A 151 2.04 -15.19 -66.42
CA PRO A 151 2.55 -14.68 -67.68
C PRO A 151 1.39 -14.58 -68.64
N VAL A 152 1.36 -13.47 -69.38
CA VAL A 152 0.52 -13.25 -70.57
C VAL A 152 0.70 -14.44 -71.51
N SER A 153 -0.18 -15.44 -71.39
CA SER A 153 -0.41 -16.45 -72.41
C SER A 153 -1.76 -16.12 -73.03
N GLN A 154 -1.76 -15.08 -73.86
CA GLN A 154 -2.75 -14.80 -74.91
C GLN A 154 -2.29 -13.56 -75.68
N ARG A 155 -1.49 -13.79 -76.72
CA ARG A 155 -1.45 -13.06 -78.00
C ARG A 155 -0.48 -13.78 -78.95
N SER A 156 -0.84 -15.03 -79.24
CA SER A 156 -0.44 -15.74 -80.45
C SER A 156 -1.74 -16.10 -81.14
N ASP A 157 -2.24 -15.21 -81.99
CA ASP A 157 -3.00 -15.51 -83.20
C ASP A 157 -3.29 -14.18 -83.92
N GLU A 158 -3.20 -14.23 -85.25
CA GLU A 158 -3.37 -13.16 -86.25
C GLU A 158 -2.12 -12.32 -86.59
N GLN A 159 -1.24 -12.86 -87.44
CA GLN A 159 -1.28 -12.66 -88.91
C GLN A 159 -0.17 -13.46 -89.62
#